data_AF-A0A4Q1TVT1-F1
#
_entry.id   AF-A0A4Q1TVT1-F1
#
_cell.length_a   1.000
_cell.length_b   1.000
_cell.length_c   1.000
_cell.angle_alpha   90.00
_cell.angle_beta   90.00
_cell.angle_gamma   90.00
#
_symmetry.space_group_name_H-M   'P 1'
#
loop_
_entity.id
_entity.type
_entity.pdbx_description
1 polymer ?
#
loop_
_entity_poly.entity_id
_entity_poly.type
_entity_poly.pdbx_seq_one_letter_code
_entity_poly.pdbx_strand_id
1 'polypeptide(L)'
;MLNLNDTHLAGLITKPLSVSELRQQISTAYQTETDRLADSPIWGANDDAMTALLGSYTALMRDKLYQTLQNMASIPTKFLQTLWFRDTTTDPQHSEITLIQATDNDNNDLLTIVNPLSADATLKAVNLPTLLQITASDDHALTYNDDEIKALSALTKALNQAGYQFTTIDETVLQPVNGLHFKTRFDNLKPLVGKKTVVKPGDFSINVTLDPESKVLDYQILDEDGHDWKDLGSEEVTSNRFEWASTTIPEELVNHHLKLVVRVSAGTNSPALDELFVIASNNAILMRQGKQTGVYELPLPNQKLFTVLINADNNMVYLKYPDPETQIIELNRQYPFIGEWLKAILPQKRAFN
;
A
#
# COMPACT_ATOMS: atom_id res chain seq x y z
N MET A 1 5.56 -11.44 -32.25
CA MET A 1 5.53 -11.00 -33.66
C MET A 1 4.24 -10.26 -33.93
N LEU A 2 4.26 -9.19 -34.73
CA LEU A 2 3.06 -8.43 -35.08
C LEU A 2 2.72 -8.59 -36.56
N ASN A 3 1.47 -8.93 -36.88
CA ASN A 3 0.98 -8.91 -38.26
C ASN A 3 0.50 -7.50 -38.60
N LEU A 4 1.35 -6.69 -39.24
CA LEU A 4 1.02 -5.30 -39.58
C LEU A 4 -0.07 -5.15 -40.66
N ASN A 5 -0.47 -6.25 -41.31
CA ASN A 5 -1.63 -6.26 -42.22
C ASN A 5 -2.96 -6.43 -41.46
N ASP A 6 -2.92 -6.75 -40.16
CA ASP A 6 -4.10 -6.80 -39.31
C ASP A 6 -4.68 -5.38 -39.16
N THR A 7 -5.94 -5.20 -39.56
CA THR A 7 -6.60 -3.89 -39.56
C THR A 7 -6.88 -3.35 -38.16
N HIS A 8 -7.09 -4.23 -37.18
CA HIS A 8 -7.22 -3.84 -35.78
C HIS A 8 -5.87 -3.33 -35.25
N LEU A 9 -4.79 -4.08 -35.48
CA LEU A 9 -3.44 -3.67 -35.07
C LEU A 9 -2.98 -2.38 -35.75
N ALA A 10 -3.20 -2.25 -37.05
CA ALA A 10 -2.93 -1.01 -37.79
C ALA A 10 -3.74 0.17 -37.22
N GLY A 11 -4.97 -0.08 -36.77
CA GLY A 11 -5.79 0.90 -36.06
C GLY A 11 -5.19 1.34 -34.73
N LEU A 12 -4.66 0.40 -33.93
CA LEU A 12 -3.97 0.71 -32.67
C LEU A 12 -2.71 1.57 -32.89
N ILE A 13 -1.95 1.27 -33.94
CA ILE A 13 -0.73 2.01 -34.28
C ILE A 13 -1.07 3.46 -34.67
N THR A 14 -2.08 3.67 -35.50
CA THR A 14 -2.36 4.97 -36.14
C THR A 14 -3.21 5.92 -35.29
N LYS A 15 -4.08 5.42 -34.42
CA LYS A 15 -4.97 6.27 -33.62
C LYS A 15 -4.24 6.93 -32.45
N PRO A 16 -4.50 8.22 -32.16
CA PRO A 16 -4.10 8.82 -30.90
C PRO A 16 -4.93 8.20 -29.77
N LEU A 17 -4.26 7.79 -28.69
CA LEU A 17 -4.88 7.16 -27.52
C LEU A 17 -4.38 7.86 -26.25
N SER A 18 -5.26 8.02 -25.27
CA SER A 18 -4.84 8.30 -23.90
C SER A 18 -4.06 7.11 -23.31
N VAL A 19 -3.33 7.33 -22.21
CA VAL A 19 -2.55 6.25 -21.56
C VAL A 19 -3.46 5.11 -21.09
N SER A 20 -4.67 5.43 -20.62
CA SER A 20 -5.65 4.42 -20.18
C SER A 20 -6.20 3.60 -21.34
N GLU A 21 -6.62 4.26 -22.42
CA GLU A 21 -7.08 3.57 -23.65
C GLU A 21 -5.97 2.72 -24.26
N LEU A 22 -4.73 3.23 -24.23
CA LEU A 22 -3.56 2.52 -24.70
C LEU A 22 -3.38 1.20 -23.95
N ARG A 23 -3.33 1.27 -22.60
CA ARG A 23 -3.22 0.09 -21.74
C ARG A 23 -4.32 -0.91 -22.08
N GLN A 24 -5.57 -0.46 -22.08
CA GLN A 24 -6.71 -1.33 -22.30
C GLN A 24 -6.67 -2.01 -23.68
N GLN A 25 -6.49 -1.23 -24.75
CA GLN A 25 -6.62 -1.74 -26.11
C GLN A 25 -5.46 -2.65 -26.51
N ILE A 26 -4.22 -2.29 -26.18
CA ILE A 26 -3.05 -3.14 -26.50
C ILE A 26 -3.06 -4.41 -25.65
N SER A 27 -3.40 -4.32 -24.36
CA SER A 27 -3.49 -5.51 -23.49
C SER A 27 -4.59 -6.47 -23.96
N THR A 28 -5.73 -5.93 -24.39
CA THR A 28 -6.81 -6.74 -24.97
C THR A 28 -6.39 -7.43 -26.27
N ALA A 29 -5.69 -6.70 -27.16
CA ALA A 29 -5.18 -7.28 -28.40
C ALA A 29 -4.11 -8.34 -28.16
N TYR A 30 -3.24 -8.14 -27.17
CA TYR A 30 -2.27 -9.14 -26.73
C TYR A 30 -2.95 -10.38 -26.16
N GLN A 31 -3.94 -10.22 -25.27
CA GLN A 31 -4.67 -11.33 -24.68
C GLN A 31 -5.42 -12.14 -25.75
N THR A 32 -6.10 -11.46 -26.67
CA THR A 32 -6.82 -12.11 -27.77
C THR A 32 -5.89 -12.99 -28.62
N GLU A 33 -4.69 -12.48 -28.93
CA GLU A 33 -3.71 -13.23 -29.72
C GLU A 33 -3.09 -14.37 -28.91
N THR A 34 -2.85 -14.16 -27.61
CA THR A 34 -2.35 -15.19 -26.70
C THR A 34 -3.35 -16.34 -26.56
N ASP A 35 -4.63 -16.04 -26.35
CA ASP A 35 -5.71 -17.03 -26.27
C ASP A 35 -5.80 -17.84 -27.57
N ARG A 36 -5.73 -17.16 -28.73
CA ARG A 36 -5.74 -17.81 -30.04
C ARG A 36 -4.57 -18.77 -30.23
N LEU A 37 -3.39 -18.46 -29.69
CA LEU A 37 -2.22 -19.32 -29.78
C LEU A 37 -2.21 -20.44 -28.73
N ALA A 38 -2.75 -20.20 -27.54
CA ALA A 38 -2.86 -21.19 -26.47
C ALA A 38 -3.69 -22.41 -26.89
N ASP A 39 -4.73 -22.20 -27.70
CA ASP A 39 -5.55 -23.28 -28.28
C ASP A 39 -4.81 -24.13 -29.33
N SER A 40 -3.63 -23.72 -29.76
CA SER A 40 -2.82 -24.47 -30.72
C SER A 40 -1.81 -25.38 -30.01
N PRO A 41 -1.84 -26.71 -30.26
CA PRO A 41 -0.85 -27.64 -29.70
C PRO A 41 0.61 -27.34 -30.08
N ILE A 42 0.82 -26.57 -31.16
CA ILE A 42 2.16 -26.22 -31.65
C ILE A 42 2.62 -24.90 -31.06
N TRP A 43 1.73 -23.91 -30.94
CA TRP A 43 2.10 -22.57 -30.48
C TRP A 43 2.00 -22.43 -28.96
N GLY A 44 0.99 -23.02 -28.32
CA GLY A 44 0.79 -22.93 -26.87
C GLY A 44 1.91 -23.58 -26.05
N ALA A 45 2.67 -24.51 -26.62
CA ALA A 45 3.83 -25.15 -25.99
C ALA A 45 5.18 -24.56 -26.44
N ASN A 46 5.18 -23.48 -27.23
CA ASN A 46 6.38 -22.87 -27.77
C ASN A 46 6.71 -21.57 -27.02
N ASP A 47 7.48 -21.70 -25.94
CA ASP A 47 7.87 -20.58 -25.08
C ASP A 47 8.57 -19.47 -25.85
N ASP A 48 9.51 -19.79 -26.76
CA ASP A 48 10.21 -18.78 -27.56
C ASP A 48 9.23 -17.92 -28.40
N ALA A 49 8.21 -18.57 -28.97
CA ALA A 49 7.18 -17.86 -29.73
C ALA A 49 6.31 -16.97 -28.83
N MET A 50 5.96 -17.45 -27.63
CA MET A 50 5.19 -16.66 -26.65
C MET A 50 6.00 -15.49 -26.09
N THR A 51 7.28 -15.69 -25.77
CA THR A 51 8.21 -14.61 -25.39
C THR A 51 8.33 -13.57 -26.50
N ALA A 52 8.50 -14.00 -27.75
CA ALA A 52 8.56 -13.08 -28.89
C ALA A 52 7.22 -12.35 -29.14
N LEU A 53 6.08 -12.97 -28.82
CA LEU A 53 4.77 -12.32 -28.86
C LEU A 53 4.68 -11.22 -27.80
N LEU A 54 4.93 -11.57 -26.53
CA LEU A 54 4.93 -10.65 -25.40
C LEU A 54 5.87 -9.47 -25.65
N GLY A 55 7.10 -9.72 -26.11
CA GLY A 55 8.05 -8.66 -26.43
C GLY A 55 7.56 -7.72 -27.54
N SER A 56 6.86 -8.25 -28.55
CA SER A 56 6.36 -7.39 -29.63
C SER A 56 5.22 -6.47 -29.17
N TYR A 57 4.29 -6.96 -28.35
CA TYR A 57 3.23 -6.11 -27.78
C TYR A 57 3.75 -5.17 -26.70
N THR A 58 4.79 -5.57 -25.96
CA THR A 58 5.49 -4.69 -25.00
C THR A 58 6.18 -3.54 -25.73
N ALA A 59 6.89 -3.81 -26.84
CA ALA A 59 7.48 -2.77 -27.68
C ALA A 59 6.43 -1.83 -28.28
N LEU A 60 5.29 -2.37 -28.73
CA LEU A 60 4.17 -1.53 -29.21
C LEU A 60 3.61 -0.63 -28.10
N MET A 61 3.40 -1.18 -26.89
CA MET A 61 2.98 -0.42 -25.71
C MET A 61 3.98 0.70 -25.41
N ARG A 62 5.29 0.39 -25.39
CA ARG A 62 6.38 1.33 -25.16
C ARG A 62 6.32 2.49 -26.15
N ASP A 63 6.29 2.20 -27.44
CA ASP A 63 6.36 3.23 -28.50
C ASP A 63 5.13 4.13 -28.49
N LYS A 64 3.96 3.55 -28.27
CA LYS A 64 2.71 4.30 -28.16
C LYS A 64 2.64 5.10 -26.86
N LEU A 65 3.13 4.57 -25.75
CA LEU A 65 3.21 5.30 -24.49
C LEU A 65 4.11 6.53 -24.64
N TYR A 66 5.29 6.36 -25.25
CA TYR A 66 6.17 7.47 -25.60
C TYR A 66 5.44 8.50 -26.48
N GLN A 67 4.80 8.07 -27.57
CA GLN A 67 4.02 8.96 -28.44
C GLN A 67 2.93 9.71 -27.68
N THR A 68 2.16 9.04 -26.81
CA THR A 68 1.10 9.65 -26.03
C THR A 68 1.65 10.70 -25.08
N LEU A 69 2.74 10.39 -24.36
CA LEU A 69 3.38 11.32 -23.42
C LEU A 69 3.97 12.55 -24.13
N GLN A 70 4.57 12.38 -25.32
CA GLN A 70 5.07 13.50 -26.14
C GLN A 70 3.97 14.50 -26.54
N ASN A 71 2.71 14.06 -26.58
CA ASN A 71 1.57 14.90 -26.90
C ASN A 71 0.85 15.49 -25.67
N MET A 72 1.30 15.19 -24.45
CA MET A 72 0.68 15.70 -23.23
C MET A 72 1.16 17.11 -22.90
N ALA A 73 0.26 18.09 -23.04
CA ALA A 73 0.56 19.49 -22.72
C ALA A 73 0.92 19.75 -21.25
N SER A 74 0.55 18.84 -20.34
CA SER A 74 0.87 18.92 -18.91
C SER A 74 2.33 18.58 -18.59
N ILE A 75 3.06 17.95 -19.52
CA ILE A 75 4.47 17.60 -19.34
C ILE A 75 5.32 18.58 -20.17
N PRO A 76 6.25 19.33 -19.56
CA PRO A 76 7.11 20.26 -20.29
C PRO A 76 7.88 19.59 -21.42
N THR A 77 7.85 20.17 -22.62
CA THR A 77 8.54 19.63 -23.81
C THR A 77 10.04 19.40 -23.59
N LYS A 78 10.71 20.28 -22.84
CA LYS A 78 12.13 20.11 -22.52
C LYS A 78 12.42 18.83 -21.72
N PHE A 79 11.53 18.47 -20.80
CA PHE A 79 11.65 17.22 -20.04
C PHE A 79 11.34 16.02 -20.93
N LEU A 80 10.34 16.11 -21.80
CA LEU A 80 10.02 15.04 -22.75
C LEU A 80 11.15 14.77 -23.76
N GLN A 81 11.96 15.78 -24.11
CA GLN A 81 13.11 15.62 -25.00
C GLN A 81 14.27 14.83 -24.38
N THR A 82 14.33 14.72 -23.05
CA THR A 82 15.35 13.93 -22.36
C THR A 82 14.86 12.53 -22.01
N LEU A 83 13.57 12.25 -22.18
CA LEU A 83 12.97 10.98 -21.79
C LEU A 83 13.05 9.97 -22.94
N TRP A 84 13.54 8.76 -22.66
CA TRP A 84 13.49 7.62 -23.56
C TRP A 84 13.11 6.34 -22.82
N PHE A 85 12.74 5.31 -23.57
CA PHE A 85 12.08 4.13 -23.04
C PHE A 85 12.84 2.89 -23.48
N ARG A 86 13.08 1.97 -22.56
CA ARG A 86 13.68 0.67 -22.81
C ARG A 86 12.69 -0.41 -22.41
N ASP A 87 12.40 -1.35 -23.29
CA ASP A 87 11.64 -2.54 -22.94
C ASP A 87 12.57 -3.76 -22.78
N THR A 88 12.16 -4.69 -21.93
CA THR A 88 12.79 -6.01 -21.81
C THR A 88 11.72 -7.08 -21.72
N THR A 89 12.03 -8.28 -22.22
CA THR A 89 11.18 -9.46 -22.12
C THR A 89 12.09 -10.67 -22.07
N THR A 90 12.07 -11.38 -20.94
CA THR A 90 13.00 -12.47 -20.66
C THR A 90 12.38 -13.85 -20.86
N ASP A 91 11.07 -13.94 -20.68
CA ASP A 91 10.30 -15.18 -20.72
C ASP A 91 8.85 -14.87 -21.17
N PRO A 92 7.99 -15.89 -21.36
CA PRO A 92 6.63 -15.70 -21.84
C PRO A 92 5.69 -14.92 -20.91
N GLN A 93 6.07 -14.67 -19.66
CA GLN A 93 5.20 -14.15 -18.61
C GLN A 93 5.64 -12.77 -18.10
N HIS A 94 6.93 -12.45 -18.22
CA HIS A 94 7.50 -11.24 -17.67
C HIS A 94 8.03 -10.28 -18.73
N SER A 95 7.52 -9.05 -18.71
CA SER A 95 8.07 -7.95 -19.49
C SER A 95 8.08 -6.64 -18.72
N GLU A 96 8.99 -5.75 -19.07
CA GLU A 96 9.17 -4.48 -18.38
C GLU A 96 9.35 -3.34 -19.38
N ILE A 97 8.89 -2.13 -19.01
CA ILE A 97 9.21 -0.88 -19.71
C ILE A 97 9.84 0.08 -18.70
N THR A 98 11.15 0.32 -18.83
CA THR A 98 11.89 1.31 -18.04
C THR A 98 11.82 2.67 -18.71
N LEU A 99 11.47 3.70 -17.93
CA LEU A 99 11.51 5.10 -18.33
C LEU A 99 12.83 5.72 -17.85
N ILE A 100 13.57 6.33 -18.76
CA ILE A 100 14.94 6.75 -18.54
C ILE A 100 15.10 8.22 -18.93
N GLN A 101 15.66 9.03 -18.03
CA GLN A 101 16.01 10.41 -18.30
C GLN A 101 17.49 10.50 -18.70
N ALA A 102 17.74 10.93 -19.93
CA ALA A 102 19.07 11.31 -20.37
C ALA A 102 19.47 12.65 -19.72
N THR A 103 20.68 12.70 -19.20
CA THR A 103 21.32 13.92 -18.68
C THR A 103 22.60 14.17 -19.48
N ASP A 104 23.22 15.34 -19.28
CA ASP A 104 24.45 15.69 -20.01
C ASP A 104 25.60 14.69 -19.81
N ASN A 105 25.58 13.93 -18.69
CA ASN A 105 26.67 13.05 -18.31
C ASN A 105 26.27 11.58 -18.10
N ASP A 106 24.98 11.25 -17.99
CA ASP A 106 24.51 9.89 -17.68
C ASP A 106 23.04 9.65 -18.04
N ASN A 107 22.60 8.39 -17.99
CA ASN A 107 21.20 7.97 -18.06
C ASN A 107 20.68 7.60 -16.67
N ASN A 108 19.60 8.23 -16.25
CA ASN A 108 18.95 7.95 -14.98
C ASN A 108 17.65 7.16 -15.20
N ASP A 109 17.64 5.89 -14.82
CA ASP A 109 16.42 5.09 -14.77
C ASP A 109 15.48 5.72 -13.72
N LEU A 110 14.32 6.22 -14.16
CA LEU A 110 13.38 6.91 -13.27
C LEU A 110 12.46 5.90 -12.59
N LEU A 111 11.76 5.11 -13.39
CA LEU A 111 10.79 4.11 -12.96
C LEU A 111 10.69 2.98 -13.98
N THR A 112 10.12 1.86 -13.56
CA THR A 112 9.81 0.73 -14.44
C THR A 112 8.33 0.36 -14.32
N ILE A 113 7.67 0.17 -15.47
CA ILE A 113 6.34 -0.48 -15.55
C ILE A 113 6.60 -1.97 -15.67
N VAL A 114 6.23 -2.72 -14.64
CA VAL A 114 6.37 -4.18 -14.58
C VAL A 114 5.10 -4.82 -15.11
N ASN A 115 5.27 -5.77 -16.03
CA ASN A 115 4.20 -6.50 -16.71
C ASN A 115 3.14 -5.57 -17.31
N PRO A 116 3.51 -4.61 -18.18
CA PRO A 116 2.65 -3.52 -18.64
C PRO A 116 1.35 -3.97 -19.33
N LEU A 117 1.32 -5.20 -19.87
CA LEU A 117 0.14 -5.77 -20.53
C LEU A 117 -0.79 -6.52 -19.56
N SER A 118 -0.39 -6.69 -18.29
CA SER A 118 -1.15 -7.44 -17.29
C SER A 118 -2.17 -6.55 -16.57
N ALA A 119 -3.24 -7.17 -16.06
CA ALA A 119 -4.15 -6.56 -15.11
C ALA A 119 -3.42 -6.15 -13.81
N ASP A 120 -2.45 -6.96 -13.39
CA ASP A 120 -1.65 -6.77 -12.17
C ASP A 120 -0.39 -5.93 -12.41
N ALA A 121 -0.33 -5.16 -13.50
CA ALA A 121 0.80 -4.31 -13.82
C ALA A 121 1.07 -3.28 -12.70
N THR A 122 2.34 -3.17 -12.29
CA THR A 122 2.77 -2.26 -11.22
C THR A 122 3.83 -1.28 -11.70
N LEU A 123 3.93 -0.14 -11.03
CA LEU A 123 5.06 0.76 -11.12
C LEU A 123 6.09 0.40 -10.04
N LYS A 124 7.36 0.47 -10.43
CA LYS A 124 8.50 0.40 -9.52
C LYS A 124 9.30 1.69 -9.62
N ALA A 125 9.41 2.45 -8.53
CA ALA A 125 10.28 3.62 -8.49
C ALA A 125 11.76 3.20 -8.46
N VAL A 126 12.62 3.94 -9.17
CA VAL A 126 14.09 3.75 -9.14
C VAL A 126 14.75 5.01 -8.58
N ASN A 127 14.70 6.12 -9.32
CA ASN A 127 15.28 7.40 -8.90
C ASN A 127 14.22 8.48 -8.66
N LEU A 128 12.96 8.12 -8.43
CA LEU A 128 11.93 9.12 -8.16
C LEU A 128 12.08 9.77 -6.77
N PRO A 129 11.58 11.00 -6.58
CA PRO A 129 11.53 11.66 -5.29
C PRO A 129 10.92 10.79 -4.18
N THR A 130 11.61 10.73 -3.04
CA THR A 130 11.19 9.97 -1.87
C THR A 130 10.72 10.88 -0.72
N LEU A 131 10.07 10.28 0.27
CA LEU A 131 9.59 11.01 1.45
C LEU A 131 10.73 11.64 2.26
N LEU A 132 11.86 10.95 2.35
CA LEU A 132 13.05 11.46 3.04
C LEU A 132 13.58 12.73 2.37
N GLN A 133 13.65 12.76 1.03
CA GLN A 133 14.16 13.90 0.28
C GLN A 133 13.27 15.14 0.36
N ILE A 134 11.93 14.96 0.36
CA ILE A 134 11.01 16.10 0.44
C ILE A 134 10.84 16.66 1.85
N THR A 135 11.35 15.96 2.86
CA THR A 135 11.32 16.34 4.28
C THR A 135 12.72 16.61 4.84
N ALA A 136 13.75 16.57 4.00
CA ALA A 136 15.12 16.88 4.37
C ALA A 136 15.30 18.40 4.51
N SER A 137 16.07 18.81 5.51
CA SER A 137 16.48 20.19 5.75
C SER A 137 17.97 20.43 5.43
N ASP A 138 18.66 19.39 4.93
CA ASP A 138 20.10 19.30 4.68
C ASP A 138 20.42 18.85 3.24
N ASP A 139 21.67 18.47 2.98
CA ASP A 139 22.19 18.05 1.67
C ASP A 139 21.52 16.78 1.09
N HIS A 140 20.58 16.15 1.82
CA HIS A 140 19.70 15.08 1.31
C HIS A 140 18.45 15.61 0.60
N ALA A 141 18.39 16.91 0.32
CA ALA A 141 17.32 17.56 -0.40
C ALA A 141 17.11 16.98 -1.82
N LEU A 142 15.92 17.22 -2.35
CA LEU A 142 15.55 16.92 -3.74
C LEU A 142 16.63 17.37 -4.73
N THR A 143 17.14 16.43 -5.53
CA THR A 143 18.08 16.70 -6.64
C THR A 143 17.38 17.24 -7.88
N TYR A 144 16.05 17.18 -7.90
CA TYR A 144 15.20 17.65 -8.99
C TYR A 144 14.80 19.10 -8.76
N ASN A 145 14.83 19.90 -9.81
CA ASN A 145 14.27 21.26 -9.77
C ASN A 145 12.73 21.23 -9.85
N ASP A 146 12.10 22.38 -9.61
CA ASP A 146 10.63 22.47 -9.56
C ASP A 146 9.93 22.09 -10.86
N ASP A 147 10.54 22.36 -12.02
CA ASP A 147 9.95 22.03 -13.31
C ASP A 147 10.08 20.53 -13.62
N GLU A 148 11.18 19.90 -13.23
CA GLU A 148 11.34 18.44 -13.27
C GLU A 148 10.34 17.75 -12.34
N ILE A 149 10.12 18.28 -11.13
CA ILE A 149 9.10 17.74 -10.22
C ILE A 149 7.70 17.86 -10.80
N LYS A 150 7.34 18.99 -11.42
CA LYS A 150 6.05 19.13 -12.11
C LYS A 150 5.92 18.13 -13.26
N ALA A 151 6.99 17.93 -14.04
CA ALA A 151 7.00 16.99 -15.14
C ALA A 151 6.83 15.53 -14.67
N LEU A 152 7.58 15.12 -13.66
CA LEU A 152 7.49 13.80 -13.03
C LEU A 152 6.12 13.57 -12.40
N SER A 153 5.56 14.59 -11.74
CA SER A 153 4.20 14.57 -11.19
C SER A 153 3.15 14.33 -12.30
N ALA A 154 3.20 15.10 -13.39
CA ALA A 154 2.27 14.94 -14.50
C ALA A 154 2.41 13.57 -15.20
N LEU A 155 3.64 13.08 -15.38
CA LEU A 155 3.93 11.76 -15.94
C LEU A 155 3.35 10.65 -15.07
N THR A 156 3.63 10.67 -13.76
CA THR A 156 3.14 9.65 -12.82
C THR A 156 1.62 9.71 -12.66
N LYS A 157 0.99 10.88 -12.72
CA LYS A 157 -0.49 11.01 -12.79
C LYS A 157 -1.05 10.31 -14.01
N ALA A 158 -0.47 10.54 -15.18
CA ALA A 158 -0.91 9.90 -16.43
C ALA A 158 -0.84 8.36 -16.34
N LEU A 159 0.23 7.82 -15.76
CA LEU A 159 0.39 6.39 -15.53
C LEU A 159 -0.63 5.85 -14.50
N ASN A 160 -0.84 6.56 -13.39
CA ASN A 160 -1.83 6.18 -12.36
C ASN A 160 -3.26 6.21 -12.89
N GLN A 161 -3.63 7.18 -13.73
CA GLN A 161 -4.93 7.24 -14.41
C GLN A 161 -5.16 6.06 -15.34
N ALA A 162 -4.09 5.49 -15.90
CA ALA A 162 -4.14 4.23 -16.65
C ALA A 162 -4.14 2.99 -15.75
N GLY A 163 -4.15 3.16 -14.43
CA GLY A 163 -4.18 2.10 -13.44
C GLY A 163 -2.83 1.46 -13.14
N TYR A 164 -1.71 2.04 -13.60
CA TYR A 164 -0.39 1.60 -13.15
C TYR A 164 -0.08 2.24 -11.81
N GLN A 165 0.08 1.43 -10.76
CA GLN A 165 0.22 1.91 -9.38
C GLN A 165 1.55 1.44 -8.78
N PHE A 166 2.15 2.28 -7.93
CA PHE A 166 3.31 1.86 -7.13
C PHE A 166 2.90 0.80 -6.10
N THR A 167 3.80 -0.12 -5.81
CA THR A 167 3.48 -1.28 -4.96
C THR A 167 3.49 -0.92 -3.48
N THR A 168 4.40 -0.02 -3.08
CA THR A 168 4.57 0.38 -1.69
C THR A 168 4.63 1.90 -1.52
N ILE A 169 4.07 2.38 -0.39
CA ILE A 169 4.03 3.81 -0.09
C ILE A 169 5.44 4.44 0.04
N ASP A 170 6.46 3.64 0.36
CA ASP A 170 7.82 4.13 0.56
C ASP A 170 8.58 4.38 -0.75
N GLU A 171 8.03 3.96 -1.90
CA GLU A 171 8.73 4.05 -3.18
C GLU A 171 8.88 5.48 -3.69
N THR A 172 7.82 6.28 -3.60
CA THR A 172 7.86 7.67 -4.07
C THR A 172 6.75 8.51 -3.47
N VAL A 173 6.99 9.81 -3.36
CA VAL A 173 5.97 10.80 -2.99
C VAL A 173 5.10 11.25 -4.17
N LEU A 174 5.34 10.72 -5.36
CA LEU A 174 4.58 11.00 -6.59
C LEU A 174 3.36 10.09 -6.77
N GLN A 175 3.04 9.25 -5.79
CA GLN A 175 1.78 8.51 -5.78
C GLN A 175 0.62 9.37 -5.24
N PRO A 176 -0.62 9.15 -5.71
CA PRO A 176 -1.80 9.80 -5.15
C PRO A 176 -1.97 9.46 -3.67
N VAL A 177 -2.51 10.40 -2.89
CA VAL A 177 -2.85 10.19 -1.48
C VAL A 177 -4.02 9.20 -1.33
N ASN A 178 -4.97 9.24 -2.26
CA ASN A 178 -6.10 8.33 -2.26
C ASN A 178 -5.67 6.90 -2.57
N GLY A 179 -6.13 5.98 -1.73
CA GLY A 179 -5.82 4.55 -1.87
C GLY A 179 -4.52 4.15 -1.18
N LEU A 180 -3.74 5.10 -0.65
CA LEU A 180 -2.57 4.77 0.15
C LEU A 180 -2.96 4.08 1.43
N HIS A 181 -2.24 3.01 1.71
CA HIS A 181 -2.41 2.24 2.91
C HIS A 181 -1.09 1.63 3.36
N PHE A 182 -0.92 1.51 4.67
CA PHE A 182 0.27 0.93 5.27
C PHE A 182 -0.07 0.27 6.60
N LYS A 183 0.79 -0.68 7.00
CA LYS A 183 0.65 -1.36 8.28
C LYS A 183 0.98 -0.41 9.43
N THR A 184 0.18 -0.45 10.48
CA THR A 184 0.48 0.19 11.76
C THR A 184 0.50 -0.85 12.88
N ARG A 185 1.00 -0.46 14.04
CA ARG A 185 0.84 -1.21 15.29
C ARG A 185 -0.28 -0.57 16.10
N PHE A 186 -0.97 -1.37 16.88
CA PHE A 186 -1.92 -0.90 17.88
C PHE A 186 -1.32 -1.15 19.25
N ASP A 187 -1.61 -0.26 20.19
CA ASP A 187 -1.17 -0.47 21.56
C ASP A 187 -1.91 -1.67 22.12
N ASN A 188 -1.12 -2.67 22.53
CA ASN A 188 -1.62 -3.71 23.40
C ASN A 188 -1.91 -3.05 24.75
N LEU A 189 -3.13 -3.15 25.23
CA LEU A 189 -3.40 -2.77 26.61
C LEU A 189 -2.57 -3.68 27.52
N LYS A 190 -2.24 -3.17 28.72
CA LYS A 190 -1.67 -4.02 29.76
C LYS A 190 -2.54 -5.27 29.91
N PRO A 191 -1.95 -6.47 30.01
CA PRO A 191 -2.75 -7.69 30.14
C PRO A 191 -3.74 -7.56 31.28
N LEU A 192 -4.99 -7.88 31.00
CA LEU A 192 -6.05 -7.91 31.99
C LEU A 192 -5.87 -9.19 32.81
N VAL A 193 -5.97 -9.06 34.13
CA VAL A 193 -5.69 -10.17 35.05
C VAL A 193 -6.88 -10.43 35.96
N GLY A 194 -7.42 -11.64 35.86
CA GLY A 194 -8.37 -12.19 36.82
C GLY A 194 -7.66 -13.19 37.73
N LYS A 195 -8.05 -13.27 39.00
CA LYS A 195 -7.57 -14.31 39.93
C LYS A 195 -8.74 -14.94 40.65
N LYS A 196 -8.74 -16.26 40.77
CA LYS A 196 -9.76 -16.98 41.54
C LYS A 196 -9.21 -18.30 42.07
N THR A 197 -9.50 -18.59 43.34
CA THR A 197 -9.12 -19.85 43.99
C THR A 197 -10.09 -20.96 43.61
N VAL A 198 -9.56 -22.13 43.27
CA VAL A 198 -10.36 -23.34 43.08
C VAL A 198 -10.74 -23.90 44.45
N VAL A 199 -12.03 -23.94 44.76
CA VAL A 199 -12.51 -24.40 46.09
C VAL A 199 -13.03 -25.83 46.10
N LYS A 200 -13.34 -26.39 44.92
CA LYS A 200 -13.83 -27.76 44.73
C LYS A 200 -13.56 -28.21 43.29
N PRO A 201 -13.51 -29.53 43.03
CA PRO A 201 -13.42 -30.06 41.67
C PRO A 201 -14.71 -29.80 40.87
N GLY A 202 -14.60 -29.86 39.54
CA GLY A 202 -15.70 -29.67 38.61
C GLY A 202 -15.84 -28.23 38.10
N ASP A 203 -17.04 -27.65 38.23
CA ASP A 203 -17.36 -26.34 37.64
C ASP A 203 -16.54 -25.19 38.24
N PHE A 204 -15.88 -24.44 37.37
CA PHE A 204 -15.10 -23.26 37.70
C PHE A 204 -15.18 -22.23 36.59
N SER A 205 -15.18 -20.95 36.96
CA SER A 205 -15.04 -19.86 35.99
C SER A 205 -14.29 -18.68 36.55
N ILE A 206 -13.53 -18.00 35.69
CA ILE A 206 -12.75 -16.81 35.99
C ILE A 206 -12.94 -15.82 34.86
N ASN A 207 -13.06 -14.53 35.19
CA ASN A 207 -13.33 -13.51 34.19
C ASN A 207 -12.52 -12.25 34.42
N VAL A 208 -12.43 -11.44 33.37
CA VAL A 208 -11.94 -10.07 33.38
C VAL A 208 -12.92 -9.17 32.64
N THR A 209 -12.99 -7.91 33.05
CA THR A 209 -13.76 -6.88 32.34
C THR A 209 -12.95 -6.38 31.15
N LEU A 210 -13.57 -6.36 29.97
CA LEU A 210 -13.01 -5.78 28.75
C LEU A 210 -13.50 -4.33 28.61
N ASP A 211 -12.63 -3.44 28.11
CA ASP A 211 -13.12 -2.15 27.63
C ASP A 211 -13.95 -2.37 26.36
N PRO A 212 -15.00 -1.55 26.11
CA PRO A 212 -15.95 -1.77 25.00
C PRO A 212 -15.33 -1.92 23.60
N GLU A 213 -14.13 -1.39 23.40
CA GLU A 213 -13.39 -1.41 22.11
C GLU A 213 -12.17 -2.34 22.14
N SER A 214 -12.00 -3.12 23.21
CA SER A 214 -10.89 -4.07 23.31
C SER A 214 -11.14 -5.31 22.47
N LYS A 215 -10.14 -5.72 21.70
CA LYS A 215 -10.13 -7.03 21.02
C LYS A 215 -9.19 -7.97 21.75
N VAL A 216 -9.69 -9.16 22.08
CA VAL A 216 -8.88 -10.21 22.72
C VAL A 216 -7.94 -10.81 21.69
N LEU A 217 -6.64 -10.77 21.99
CA LEU A 217 -5.58 -11.28 21.12
C LEU A 217 -5.21 -12.71 21.48
N ASP A 218 -5.06 -12.98 22.78
CA ASP A 218 -4.73 -14.29 23.34
C ASP A 218 -5.01 -14.30 24.85
N TYR A 219 -5.06 -15.48 25.45
CA TYR A 219 -5.20 -15.66 26.89
C TYR A 219 -4.50 -16.92 27.40
N GLN A 220 -4.20 -16.92 28.70
CA GLN A 220 -3.60 -18.03 29.46
C GLN A 220 -4.30 -18.22 30.80
N ILE A 221 -4.29 -19.45 31.33
CA ILE A 221 -4.82 -19.79 32.65
C ILE A 221 -3.68 -20.39 33.47
N LEU A 222 -3.02 -19.57 34.28
CA LEU A 222 -1.81 -19.96 34.98
C LEU A 222 -2.11 -20.34 36.43
N ASP A 223 -1.51 -21.41 36.92
CA ASP A 223 -1.41 -21.64 38.37
C ASP A 223 -0.24 -20.84 38.99
N GLU A 224 0.05 -21.12 40.26
CA GLU A 224 1.12 -20.44 41.01
C GLU A 224 2.53 -20.84 40.55
N ASP A 225 2.67 -22.02 39.97
CA ASP A 225 3.91 -22.58 39.43
C ASP A 225 4.14 -22.16 37.96
N GLY A 226 3.14 -21.53 37.34
CA GLY A 226 3.20 -21.03 35.97
C GLY A 226 2.79 -22.06 34.91
N HIS A 227 2.16 -23.18 35.30
CA HIS A 227 1.59 -24.12 34.34
C HIS A 227 0.32 -23.55 33.72
N ASP A 228 0.17 -23.71 32.40
CA ASP A 228 -0.99 -23.23 31.65
C ASP A 228 -2.07 -24.33 31.56
N TRP A 229 -3.23 -24.03 32.12
CA TRP A 229 -4.39 -24.90 32.22
C TRP A 229 -5.50 -24.52 31.23
N LYS A 230 -5.18 -23.70 30.22
CA LYS A 230 -6.10 -23.22 29.17
C LYS A 230 -6.98 -24.33 28.58
N ASP A 231 -6.39 -25.50 28.33
CA ASP A 231 -7.03 -26.63 27.65
C ASP A 231 -8.11 -27.36 28.50
N LEU A 232 -8.22 -27.07 29.80
CA LEU A 232 -9.25 -27.67 30.66
C LEU A 232 -10.63 -27.03 30.48
N GLY A 233 -10.74 -25.94 29.74
CA GLY A 233 -11.97 -25.17 29.62
C GLY A 233 -12.11 -24.49 28.27
N SER A 234 -13.08 -23.60 28.18
CA SER A 234 -13.37 -22.83 26.98
C SER A 234 -13.65 -21.37 27.33
N GLU A 235 -13.31 -20.48 26.41
CA GLU A 235 -13.63 -19.06 26.52
C GLU A 235 -15.04 -18.71 26.05
N GLU A 236 -15.61 -17.68 26.67
CA GLU A 236 -16.76 -16.93 26.19
C GLU A 236 -16.41 -15.44 26.22
N VAL A 237 -16.63 -14.74 25.10
CA VAL A 237 -16.30 -13.33 24.94
C VAL A 237 -17.55 -12.53 24.62
N THR A 238 -17.86 -11.55 25.46
CA THR A 238 -18.89 -10.54 25.22
C THR A 238 -18.25 -9.16 25.04
N SER A 239 -19.03 -8.12 24.73
CA SER A 239 -18.53 -6.76 24.49
C SER A 239 -17.83 -6.11 25.70
N ASN A 240 -18.01 -6.63 26.91
CA ASN A 240 -17.44 -6.06 28.13
C ASN A 240 -16.82 -7.11 29.07
N ARG A 241 -16.77 -8.39 28.65
CA ARG A 241 -16.28 -9.47 29.52
C ARG A 241 -15.60 -10.56 28.70
N PHE A 242 -14.47 -11.01 29.20
CA PHE A 242 -13.88 -12.29 28.81
C PHE A 242 -14.02 -13.23 29.99
N GLU A 243 -14.62 -14.40 29.77
CA GLU A 243 -14.75 -15.46 30.76
C GLU A 243 -14.11 -16.73 30.24
N TRP A 244 -13.34 -17.40 31.09
CA TRP A 244 -12.92 -18.78 30.87
C TRP A 244 -13.62 -19.66 31.89
N ALA A 245 -14.21 -20.76 31.43
CA ALA A 245 -14.91 -21.70 32.28
C ALA A 245 -14.52 -23.15 31.96
N SER A 246 -14.47 -23.98 32.99
CA SER A 246 -14.25 -25.42 32.91
C SER A 246 -15.30 -26.14 33.74
N THR A 247 -15.79 -27.28 33.24
CA THR A 247 -16.70 -28.19 33.97
C THR A 247 -15.96 -29.39 34.58
N THR A 248 -14.65 -29.50 34.34
CA THR A 248 -13.83 -30.68 34.63
C THR A 248 -12.57 -30.36 35.40
N ILE A 249 -12.56 -29.33 36.26
CA ILE A 249 -11.38 -29.02 37.08
C ILE A 249 -11.02 -30.22 37.96
N PRO A 250 -9.77 -30.72 37.88
CA PRO A 250 -9.32 -31.88 38.65
C PRO A 250 -9.14 -31.55 40.14
N GLU A 251 -9.17 -32.59 40.98
CA GLU A 251 -8.94 -32.45 42.43
C GLU A 251 -7.55 -31.87 42.77
N GLU A 252 -6.55 -32.11 41.92
CA GLU A 252 -5.18 -31.62 42.11
C GLU A 252 -5.09 -30.09 42.09
N LEU A 253 -6.04 -29.40 41.45
CA LEU A 253 -6.09 -27.94 41.43
C LEU A 253 -6.86 -27.35 42.61
N VAL A 254 -7.46 -28.15 43.49
CA VAL A 254 -8.18 -27.63 44.65
C VAL A 254 -7.21 -26.92 45.59
N ASN A 255 -7.58 -25.70 46.01
CA ASN A 255 -6.77 -24.73 46.75
C ASN A 255 -5.69 -24.00 45.95
N HIS A 256 -5.51 -24.27 44.65
CA HIS A 256 -4.63 -23.47 43.81
C HIS A 256 -5.29 -22.13 43.43
N HIS A 257 -4.48 -21.08 43.30
CA HIS A 257 -4.89 -19.79 42.77
C HIS A 257 -4.69 -19.72 41.25
N LEU A 258 -5.77 -19.91 40.49
CA LEU A 258 -5.72 -19.73 39.05
C LEU A 258 -5.75 -18.24 38.68
N LYS A 259 -4.88 -17.87 37.73
CA LYS A 259 -4.69 -16.53 37.18
C LYS A 259 -5.02 -16.55 35.69
N LEU A 260 -6.12 -15.91 35.34
CA LEU A 260 -6.46 -15.61 33.95
C LEU A 260 -5.67 -14.38 33.50
N VAL A 261 -4.89 -14.51 32.43
CA VAL A 261 -4.16 -13.39 31.81
C VAL A 261 -4.69 -13.23 30.39
N VAL A 262 -5.37 -12.13 30.11
CA VAL A 262 -5.93 -11.82 28.79
C VAL A 262 -5.13 -10.68 28.16
N ARG A 263 -4.54 -10.91 26.99
CA ARG A 263 -3.92 -9.86 26.19
C ARG A 263 -4.97 -9.28 25.27
N VAL A 264 -5.11 -7.97 25.28
CA VAL A 264 -6.07 -7.26 24.43
C VAL A 264 -5.38 -6.13 23.68
N SER A 265 -5.83 -5.84 22.46
CA SER A 265 -5.47 -4.61 21.75
C SER A 265 -6.54 -3.55 21.98
N ALA A 266 -6.12 -2.31 22.19
CA ALA A 266 -7.03 -1.18 22.10
C ALA A 266 -7.45 -1.03 20.62
N GLY A 267 -8.73 -1.24 20.30
CA GLY A 267 -9.23 -1.17 18.92
C GLY A 267 -9.05 0.21 18.25
N THR A 268 -8.71 1.24 19.01
CA THR A 268 -8.63 2.63 18.56
C THR A 268 -7.32 3.35 18.93
N ASN A 269 -6.42 2.74 19.71
CA ASN A 269 -5.16 3.37 20.11
C ASN A 269 -3.99 2.87 19.26
N SER A 270 -3.49 3.74 18.39
CA SER A 270 -2.38 3.46 17.48
C SER A 270 -1.33 4.55 17.62
N PRO A 271 -0.04 4.23 17.86
CA PRO A 271 1.03 5.24 17.92
C PRO A 271 1.08 6.12 16.67
N ALA A 272 0.67 5.59 15.51
CA ALA A 272 0.58 6.39 14.29
C ALA A 272 -0.46 7.51 14.36
N LEU A 273 -1.57 7.30 15.08
CA LEU A 273 -2.59 8.34 15.31
C LEU A 273 -2.16 9.33 16.38
N ASP A 274 -1.47 8.86 17.42
CA ASP A 274 -0.95 9.74 18.47
C ASP A 274 0.09 10.72 17.91
N GLU A 275 1.01 10.23 17.08
CA GLU A 275 1.96 11.06 16.35
C GLU A 275 1.25 12.04 15.40
N LEU A 276 0.21 11.58 14.68
CA LEU A 276 -0.59 12.47 13.84
C LEU A 276 -1.23 13.58 14.66
N PHE A 277 -1.83 13.25 15.80
CA PHE A 277 -2.49 14.20 16.67
C PHE A 277 -1.51 15.27 17.17
N VAL A 278 -0.33 14.86 17.65
CA VAL A 278 0.70 15.77 18.16
C VAL A 278 1.23 16.68 17.03
N ILE A 279 1.64 16.09 15.90
CA ILE A 279 2.23 16.83 14.77
C ILE A 279 1.20 17.77 14.13
N ALA A 280 -0.04 17.31 13.92
CA ALA A 280 -1.12 18.15 13.39
C ALA A 280 -1.47 19.31 14.34
N SER A 281 -1.56 19.06 15.65
CA SER A 281 -1.84 20.10 16.65
C SER A 281 -0.77 21.18 16.70
N ASN A 282 0.51 20.80 16.59
CA ASN A 282 1.63 21.75 16.51
C ASN A 282 1.57 22.63 15.26
N ASN A 283 0.85 22.18 14.22
CA ASN A 283 0.60 22.92 12.99
C ASN A 283 -0.80 23.58 12.97
N ALA A 284 -1.45 23.72 14.13
CA ALA A 284 -2.80 24.28 14.29
C ALA A 284 -3.90 23.55 13.49
N ILE A 285 -3.69 22.28 13.17
CA ILE A 285 -4.67 21.41 12.53
C ILE A 285 -5.35 20.57 13.61
N LEU A 286 -6.64 20.82 13.83
CA LEU A 286 -7.42 20.06 14.81
C LEU A 286 -7.90 18.73 14.19
N MET A 287 -7.37 17.63 14.68
CA MET A 287 -7.89 16.30 14.38
C MET A 287 -9.17 16.04 15.20
N ARG A 288 -10.18 15.48 14.54
CA ARG A 288 -11.42 15.04 15.20
C ARG A 288 -11.82 13.65 14.75
N GLN A 289 -12.55 12.93 15.61
CA GLN A 289 -13.19 11.69 15.21
C GLN A 289 -14.38 11.98 14.28
N GLY A 290 -14.46 11.23 13.18
CA GLY A 290 -15.57 11.28 12.24
C GLY A 290 -16.83 10.58 12.78
N LYS A 291 -17.83 10.39 11.90
CA LYS A 291 -19.10 9.74 12.27
C LYS A 291 -18.98 8.26 12.62
N GLN A 292 -17.91 7.61 12.15
CA GLN A 292 -17.64 6.19 12.35
C GLN A 292 -16.38 6.04 13.19
N THR A 293 -16.39 5.06 14.11
CA THR A 293 -15.19 4.69 14.87
C THR A 293 -14.07 4.27 13.92
N GLY A 294 -12.83 4.66 14.25
CA GLY A 294 -11.68 4.42 13.39
C GLY A 294 -11.54 5.39 12.22
N VAL A 295 -12.45 6.35 12.04
CA VAL A 295 -12.32 7.41 11.02
C VAL A 295 -11.95 8.72 11.71
N TYR A 296 -10.82 9.30 11.29
CA TYR A 296 -10.32 10.57 11.80
C TYR A 296 -10.27 11.58 10.68
N GLU A 297 -10.74 12.79 10.97
CA GLU A 297 -10.88 13.88 10.03
C GLU A 297 -9.99 15.04 10.46
N LEU A 298 -9.19 15.53 9.52
CA LEU A 298 -8.31 16.68 9.67
C LEU A 298 -8.77 17.76 8.67
N PRO A 299 -9.63 18.70 9.09
CA PRO A 299 -10.01 19.84 8.27
C PRO A 299 -8.78 20.71 7.98
N LEU A 300 -8.46 20.87 6.70
CA LEU A 300 -7.32 21.67 6.26
C LEU A 300 -7.74 23.12 5.97
N PRO A 301 -6.79 24.09 6.01
CA PRO A 301 -7.04 25.50 5.72
C PRO A 301 -7.76 25.79 4.39
N ASN A 302 -7.60 24.94 3.38
CA ASN A 302 -8.28 25.06 2.09
C ASN A 302 -9.72 24.51 2.09
N GLN A 303 -10.28 24.23 3.28
CA GLN A 303 -11.60 23.64 3.50
C GLN A 303 -11.77 22.22 2.95
N LYS A 304 -10.68 21.57 2.53
CA LYS A 304 -10.67 20.15 2.20
C LYS A 304 -10.38 19.32 3.44
N LEU A 305 -10.82 18.06 3.40
CA LEU A 305 -10.75 17.15 4.53
C LEU A 305 -9.72 16.04 4.24
N PHE A 306 -8.60 16.04 4.96
CA PHE A 306 -7.74 14.87 4.99
C PHE A 306 -8.32 13.86 5.97
N THR A 307 -8.54 12.63 5.50
CA THR A 307 -9.19 11.57 6.28
C THR A 307 -8.23 10.42 6.47
N VAL A 308 -8.11 9.96 7.71
CA VAL A 308 -7.33 8.79 8.08
C VAL A 308 -8.30 7.73 8.60
N LEU A 309 -8.33 6.57 7.95
CA LEU A 309 -9.14 5.45 8.36
C LEU A 309 -8.24 4.37 8.96
N ILE A 310 -8.68 3.81 10.06
CA ILE A 310 -7.93 2.87 10.87
C ILE A 310 -8.72 1.57 10.91
N ASN A 311 -8.07 0.51 10.43
CA ASN A 311 -8.62 -0.82 10.45
C ASN A 311 -7.77 -1.68 11.39
N ALA A 312 -8.24 -1.82 12.63
CA ALA A 312 -7.58 -2.63 13.66
C ALA A 312 -7.63 -4.13 13.35
N ASP A 313 -8.55 -4.60 12.51
CA ASP A 313 -8.68 -6.03 12.21
C ASP A 313 -7.52 -6.56 11.35
N ASN A 314 -7.01 -5.74 10.44
CA ASN A 314 -5.89 -6.09 9.56
C ASN A 314 -4.63 -5.25 9.82
N ASN A 315 -4.64 -4.44 10.89
CA ASN A 315 -3.57 -3.55 11.28
C ASN A 315 -3.20 -2.49 10.22
N MET A 316 -4.19 -1.92 9.53
CA MET A 316 -3.95 -1.00 8.41
C MET A 316 -4.43 0.41 8.70
N VAL A 317 -3.68 1.38 8.18
CA VAL A 317 -4.10 2.77 8.01
C VAL A 317 -4.39 3.01 6.55
N TYR A 318 -5.46 3.74 6.24
CA TYR A 318 -5.82 4.18 4.90
C TYR A 318 -5.94 5.70 4.86
N LEU A 319 -5.39 6.30 3.82
CA LEU A 319 -5.45 7.74 3.62
C LEU A 319 -6.48 8.09 2.56
N LYS A 320 -7.17 9.21 2.79
CA LYS A 320 -8.11 9.77 1.83
C LYS A 320 -8.05 11.30 1.82
N TYR A 321 -8.18 11.83 0.62
CA TYR A 321 -8.26 13.22 0.26
C TYR A 321 -9.39 13.44 -0.77
N PRO A 322 -10.06 14.59 -0.81
CA PRO A 322 -11.20 14.79 -1.71
C PRO A 322 -10.82 14.74 -3.19
N ASP A 323 -9.62 15.22 -3.52
CA ASP A 323 -9.10 15.17 -4.89
C ASP A 323 -8.33 13.86 -5.11
N PRO A 324 -8.79 12.96 -5.99
CA PRO A 324 -8.23 11.62 -6.11
C PRO A 324 -6.83 11.54 -6.67
N GLU A 325 -6.37 12.60 -7.34
CA GLU A 325 -5.06 12.64 -8.00
C GLU A 325 -4.02 13.43 -7.22
N THR A 326 -4.39 14.07 -6.10
CA THR A 326 -3.42 14.84 -5.31
C THR A 326 -2.35 13.91 -4.79
N GLN A 327 -1.10 14.21 -5.13
CA GLN A 327 0.06 13.42 -4.72
C GLN A 327 0.57 13.83 -3.34
N ILE A 328 1.31 12.94 -2.67
CA ILE A 328 1.92 13.23 -1.37
C ILE A 328 2.78 14.50 -1.43
N ILE A 329 3.61 14.65 -2.47
CA ILE A 329 4.49 15.82 -2.62
C ILE A 329 3.71 17.14 -2.71
N GLU A 330 2.55 17.14 -3.39
CA GLU A 330 1.71 18.33 -3.55
C GLU A 330 1.06 18.71 -2.23
N LEU A 331 0.58 17.70 -1.51
CA LEU A 331 -0.06 17.90 -0.22
C LEU A 331 0.96 18.31 0.84
N ASN A 332 2.17 17.72 0.85
CA ASN A 332 3.25 18.08 1.75
C ASN A 332 3.75 19.52 1.54
N ARG A 333 3.82 19.99 0.28
CA ARG A 333 4.17 21.39 -0.03
C ARG A 333 3.18 22.38 0.58
N GLN A 334 1.91 22.02 0.65
CA GLN A 334 0.87 22.86 1.27
C GLN A 334 0.79 22.67 2.78
N TYR A 335 1.02 21.45 3.24
CA TYR A 335 0.83 20.99 4.62
C TYR A 335 2.01 20.09 5.06
N PRO A 336 3.15 20.68 5.45
CA PRO A 336 4.37 19.94 5.76
C PRO A 336 4.22 18.87 6.87
N PHE A 337 3.28 19.09 7.79
CA PHE A 337 2.97 18.17 8.87
C PHE A 337 2.63 16.75 8.37
N ILE A 338 2.10 16.62 7.15
CA ILE A 338 1.76 15.31 6.57
C ILE A 338 3.02 14.54 6.21
N GLY A 339 4.02 15.18 5.61
CA GLY A 339 5.30 14.53 5.33
C GLY A 339 6.06 14.20 6.61
N GLU A 340 6.06 15.10 7.59
CA GLU A 340 6.65 14.86 8.92
C GLU A 340 6.02 13.65 9.60
N TRP A 341 4.69 13.57 9.59
CA TRP A 341 3.95 12.45 10.14
C TRP A 341 4.29 11.14 9.42
N LEU A 342 4.15 11.09 8.10
CA LEU A 342 4.45 9.88 7.31
C LEU A 342 5.89 9.41 7.55
N LYS A 343 6.85 10.34 7.68
CA LYS A 343 8.26 10.03 7.95
C LYS A 343 8.46 9.38 9.33
N ALA A 344 7.66 9.78 10.32
CA ALA A 344 7.75 9.25 11.67
C ALA A 344 7.17 7.82 11.78
N ILE A 345 6.14 7.50 10.99
CA ILE A 345 5.35 6.27 11.18
C ILE A 345 5.60 5.19 10.14
N LEU A 346 6.05 5.54 8.94
CA LEU A 346 6.35 4.55 7.92
C LEU A 346 7.60 3.77 8.30
N PRO A 347 7.67 2.46 8.00
CA PRO A 347 8.87 1.68 8.24
C PRO A 347 10.02 2.36 7.49
N GLN A 348 11.03 2.86 8.22
CA GLN A 348 12.20 3.44 7.58
C GLN A 348 12.92 2.34 6.78
N LYS A 349 12.64 2.22 5.48
CA LYS A 349 13.57 1.56 4.57
C LYS A 349 14.87 2.34 4.69
N ARG A 350 15.95 1.66 5.09
CA ARG A 350 17.29 2.25 5.02
C ARG A 350 17.49 2.70 3.58
N ALA A 351 17.64 4.01 3.39
CA ALA A 351 17.94 4.58 2.10
C ALA A 351 19.32 4.06 1.68
N PHE A 352 19.35 3.25 0.62
CA PHE A 352 20.52 2.80 -0.14
C PHE A 352 21.51 1.83 0.56
N ASN A 353 21.73 0.69 -0.10
CA ASN A 353 23.06 0.11 -0.27
C ASN A 353 23.47 0.37 -1.72
#